data_AF-A0A8S2GVM9-F1
#
_entry.id   AF-A0A8S2GVM9-F1
#
_cell.length_a   1.000
_cell.length_b   1.000
_cell.length_c   1.000
_cell.angle_alpha   90.00
_cell.angle_beta   90.00
_cell.angle_gamma   90.00
#
_symmetry.space_group_name_H-M   'P 1'
#
loop_
_entity.id
_entity.type
_entity.pdbx_description
1 polymer ?
#
loop_
_entity_poly.entity_id
_entity_poly.type
_entity_poly.pdbx_seq_one_letter_code
_entity_poly.pdbx_strand_id
1 'polypeptide(L)'
;SCSIILAEEECLKRVTELLEMEQRPFTLNERYLEIINKIQLAYNEHKGKANKNNPSSVKTEIRTTLTVPFELDGLLIELSAEKETAIYLQTALHSYCKIVQQRVIDNVSMICYYQFITKCAMTLDKKLLTMLTSSERFSLMMEPVAQIQKRKVLTASIDVFEKALKLGQQHV
;
A
#
# COMPACT_ATOMS: atom_id res chain seq x y z
N SER A 1 -30.26 0.01 -5.74
CA SER A 1 -28.94 -0.39 -6.28
C SER A 1 -27.86 0.68 -6.08
N CYS A 2 -27.90 1.47 -5.00
CA CYS A 2 -27.09 2.70 -4.90
C CYS A 2 -25.86 2.62 -3.97
N SER A 3 -25.74 1.59 -3.12
CA SER A 3 -24.78 1.60 -2.00
C SER A 3 -23.31 1.44 -2.36
N ILE A 4 -22.99 0.79 -3.50
CA ILE A 4 -21.61 0.63 -3.96
C ILE A 4 -21.10 1.92 -4.62
N ILE A 5 -21.95 2.57 -5.42
CA ILE A 5 -21.66 3.86 -6.06
C ILE A 5 -21.40 4.92 -4.97
N LEU A 6 -22.21 4.94 -3.91
CA LEU A 6 -21.99 5.85 -2.78
C LEU A 6 -20.64 5.58 -2.06
N ALA A 7 -20.21 4.32 -1.96
CA ALA A 7 -18.91 3.99 -1.37
C ALA A 7 -17.74 4.44 -2.25
N GLU A 8 -17.89 4.36 -3.58
CA GLU A 8 -16.92 4.86 -4.55
C GLU A 8 -16.81 6.39 -4.49
N GLU A 9 -17.93 7.10 -4.52
CA GLU A 9 -17.98 8.57 -4.40
C GLU A 9 -17.36 9.06 -3.09
N GLU A 10 -17.65 8.39 -1.98
CA GLU A 10 -17.08 8.75 -0.68
C GLU A 10 -15.58 8.44 -0.62
N CYS A 11 -15.13 7.33 -1.21
CA CYS A 11 -13.71 7.03 -1.34
C CYS A 11 -12.98 8.10 -2.15
N LEU A 12 -13.52 8.47 -3.32
CA LEU A 12 -12.96 9.52 -4.17
C LEU A 12 -12.85 10.85 -3.42
N LYS A 13 -13.93 11.24 -2.72
CA LYS A 13 -13.94 12.47 -1.91
C LYS A 13 -12.83 12.49 -0.87
N ARG A 14 -12.63 11.38 -0.16
CA ARG A 14 -11.56 11.26 0.87
C ARG A 14 -10.16 11.31 0.27
N VAL A 15 -9.96 10.72 -0.90
CA VAL A 15 -8.68 10.83 -1.62
C VAL A 15 -8.43 12.28 -2.04
N THR A 16 -9.43 12.98 -2.56
CA THR A 16 -9.31 14.40 -2.92
C THR A 16 -8.97 15.27 -1.71
N GLU A 17 -9.67 15.09 -0.59
CA GLU A 17 -9.36 15.79 0.68
C GLU A 17 -7.91 15.56 1.13
N LEU A 18 -7.42 14.32 1.03
CA LEU A 18 -6.02 13.99 1.33
C LEU A 18 -5.04 14.75 0.41
N LEU A 19 -5.29 14.75 -0.89
CA LEU A 19 -4.42 15.43 -1.85
C LEU A 19 -4.41 16.95 -1.65
N GLU A 20 -5.55 17.56 -1.31
CA GLU A 20 -5.63 18.97 -0.95
C GLU A 20 -4.82 19.31 0.31
N MET A 21 -4.79 18.41 1.31
CA MET A 21 -3.96 18.59 2.50
C MET A 21 -2.46 18.54 2.17
N GLU A 22 -2.04 17.63 1.29
CA GLU A 22 -0.62 17.48 0.90
C GLU A 22 -0.09 18.65 0.05
N GLN A 23 -0.95 19.53 -0.47
CA GLN A 23 -0.52 20.80 -1.08
C GLN A 23 0.10 21.77 -0.07
N ARG A 24 -0.13 21.57 1.23
CA ARG A 24 0.42 22.41 2.30
C ARG A 24 1.71 21.77 2.82
N PRO A 25 2.89 22.39 2.59
CA PRO A 25 4.15 21.78 2.97
C PRO A 25 4.27 21.69 4.50
N PHE A 26 4.21 20.46 5.03
CA PHE A 26 4.32 20.20 6.46
C PHE A 26 4.79 18.78 6.76
N THR A 27 5.70 18.66 7.72
CA THR A 27 6.14 17.35 8.20
C THR A 27 6.56 17.43 9.67
N LEU A 28 6.00 16.53 10.50
CA LEU A 28 6.49 16.23 11.85
C LEU A 28 7.39 14.98 11.84
N ASN A 29 7.78 14.50 10.65
CA ASN A 29 8.54 13.28 10.54
C ASN A 29 9.94 13.49 11.13
N GLU A 30 10.24 12.82 12.24
CA GLU A 30 11.53 12.91 12.94
C GLU A 30 12.70 12.61 12.01
N ARG A 31 12.53 11.67 11.08
CA ARG A 31 13.54 11.33 10.07
C ARG A 31 13.83 12.47 9.10
N TYR A 32 12.83 13.29 8.77
CA TYR A 32 13.06 14.52 8.00
C TYR A 32 13.92 15.50 8.79
N LEU A 33 13.55 15.74 10.05
CA LEU A 33 14.27 16.66 10.94
C LEU A 33 15.70 16.19 11.18
N GLU A 34 15.92 14.89 11.35
CA GLU A 34 17.25 14.28 11.43
C GLU A 34 18.07 14.47 10.15
N ILE A 35 17.46 14.27 8.98
CA ILE A 35 18.15 14.46 7.69
C ILE A 35 18.52 15.93 7.53
N ILE A 36 17.61 16.87 7.81
CA ILE A 36 17.88 18.31 7.75
C ILE A 36 18.96 18.72 8.77
N ASN A 37 18.90 18.19 9.99
CA ASN A 37 19.90 18.46 11.03
C ASN A 37 21.28 17.92 10.64
N LYS A 38 21.37 16.71 10.08
CA LYS A 38 22.63 16.14 9.57
C LYS A 38 23.21 16.99 8.44
N ILE A 39 22.37 17.47 7.54
CA ILE A 39 22.76 18.37 6.45
C ILE A 39 23.26 19.72 7.02
N GLN A 40 22.57 20.30 8.00
CA GLN A 40 22.99 21.53 8.67
C GLN A 40 24.31 21.38 9.44
N LEU A 41 24.49 20.26 10.14
CA LEU A 41 25.73 19.96 10.87
C LEU A 41 26.92 19.84 9.91
N ALA A 42 26.76 19.09 8.82
CA ALA A 42 27.79 18.99 7.78
C ALA A 42 28.14 20.37 7.19
N TYR A 43 27.15 21.22 6.90
CA TYR A 43 27.38 22.58 6.42
C TYR A 43 28.18 23.44 7.42
N ASN A 44 27.79 23.43 8.69
CA ASN A 44 28.46 24.20 9.73
C ASN A 44 29.91 23.72 9.95
N GLU A 45 30.18 22.42 9.83
CA GLU A 45 31.53 21.87 9.88
C GLU A 45 32.39 22.30 8.68
N HIS A 46 31.83 22.31 7.47
CA HIS A 46 32.52 22.81 6.27
C HIS A 46 32.80 24.32 6.36
N LYS A 47 31.85 25.12 6.83
CA LYS A 47 32.00 26.57 7.03
C LYS A 47 33.00 26.90 8.15
N GLY A 48 33.07 26.06 9.19
CA GLY A 48 34.06 26.18 10.28
C GLY A 48 35.48 25.79 9.87
N LYS A 49 35.64 24.81 8.97
CA LYS A 49 36.94 24.36 8.44
C LYS A 49 37.48 25.21 7.30
N ALA A 50 36.62 25.89 6.53
CA ALA A 50 37.03 26.84 5.49
C ALA A 50 37.86 28.04 6.03
N ASN A 51 37.88 28.26 7.35
CA ASN A 51 38.67 29.31 7.98
C ASN A 51 40.06 28.85 8.46
N LYS A 52 40.41 27.55 8.36
CA LYS A 52 41.74 27.02 8.71
C LYS A 52 42.13 25.82 7.84
N ASN A 53 42.88 26.12 6.77
CA ASN A 53 43.90 25.31 6.09
C ASN A 53 43.50 24.00 5.35
N ASN A 54 43.86 24.00 4.05
CA ASN A 54 44.16 22.92 3.09
C ASN A 54 43.04 21.98 2.54
N PRO A 55 43.04 21.68 1.22
CA PRO A 55 41.85 21.18 0.49
C PRO A 55 41.89 19.66 0.17
N SER A 56 42.46 18.80 1.02
CA SER A 56 42.84 17.45 0.57
C SER A 56 42.34 16.24 1.36
N SER A 57 41.38 16.33 2.30
CA SER A 57 41.03 15.11 3.06
C SER A 57 39.58 14.85 3.50
N VAL A 58 38.57 15.59 3.02
CA VAL A 58 37.19 15.35 3.48
C VAL A 58 36.35 14.74 2.35
N LYS A 59 36.62 13.48 2.00
CA LYS A 59 35.92 12.75 0.92
C LYS A 59 35.07 11.56 1.38
N THR A 60 34.86 11.35 2.67
CA THR A 60 34.22 10.11 3.13
C THR A 60 33.44 10.38 4.40
N GLU A 61 32.10 10.45 4.30
CA GLU A 61 31.14 9.95 5.31
C GLU A 61 29.68 10.41 5.14
N ILE A 62 29.29 11.09 4.04
CA ILE A 62 27.85 11.35 3.75
C ILE A 62 27.21 10.19 2.96
N ARG A 63 27.95 9.09 2.72
CA ARG A 63 27.54 8.03 1.77
C ARG A 63 26.55 6.99 2.33
N THR A 64 26.18 7.03 3.61
CA THR A 64 25.57 5.84 4.26
C THR A 64 24.10 5.95 4.70
N THR A 65 23.36 7.00 4.36
CA THR A 65 21.93 7.08 4.76
C THR A 65 20.90 7.29 3.65
N LEU A 66 21.33 7.40 2.40
CA LEU A 66 20.43 7.54 1.25
C LEU A 66 20.79 6.47 0.21
N THR A 67 20.09 5.35 0.25
CA THR A 67 20.16 4.32 -0.78
C THR A 67 19.66 4.89 -2.12
N VAL A 68 20.64 5.30 -2.94
CA VAL A 68 20.73 5.29 -4.42
C VAL A 68 19.98 6.40 -5.20
N PRO A 69 20.54 6.95 -6.31
CA PRO A 69 21.89 7.50 -6.51
C PRO A 69 21.79 8.96 -7.01
N PHE A 70 22.38 9.91 -6.30
CA PHE A 70 22.93 11.07 -6.99
C PHE A 70 24.43 10.95 -6.80
N GLU A 71 25.16 10.71 -7.88
CA GLU A 71 26.60 10.86 -7.88
C GLU A 71 26.89 12.35 -7.62
N LEU A 72 26.92 12.71 -6.34
CA LEU A 72 27.54 13.95 -5.87
C LEU A 72 29.08 13.84 -5.95
N ASP A 73 29.62 12.91 -6.73
CA ASP A 73 31.05 12.57 -6.81
C ASP A 73 31.86 13.56 -7.68
N GLY A 74 31.22 14.62 -8.23
CA GLY A 74 31.87 15.52 -9.19
C GLY A 74 31.79 17.03 -8.94
N LEU A 75 31.04 17.52 -7.94
CA LEU A 75 30.72 18.95 -7.84
C LEU A 75 31.06 19.56 -6.46
N LEU A 76 32.30 19.41 -6.03
CA LEU A 76 32.90 20.22 -4.96
C LEU A 76 34.14 20.94 -5.49
N ILE A 77 34.01 21.52 -6.68
CA ILE A 77 34.91 22.56 -7.20
C ILE A 77 34.27 23.88 -6.76
N GLU A 78 35.00 24.74 -6.05
CA GLU A 78 34.61 26.08 -5.56
C GLU A 78 33.30 26.60 -6.18
N LEU A 79 32.17 26.24 -5.55
CA LEU A 79 30.86 26.65 -5.99
C LEU A 79 30.56 27.99 -5.32
N SER A 80 30.01 28.95 -6.08
CA SER A 80 29.51 30.18 -5.46
C SER A 80 28.47 29.81 -4.40
N ALA A 81 28.37 30.62 -3.33
CA ALA A 81 27.44 30.38 -2.22
C ALA A 81 25.98 30.12 -2.69
N GLU A 82 25.60 30.65 -3.84
CA GLU A 82 24.30 30.42 -4.49
C GLU A 82 24.12 28.98 -4.96
N LYS A 83 25.15 28.37 -5.57
CA LYS A 83 25.08 27.00 -6.07
C LYS A 83 25.10 25.97 -4.94
N GLU A 84 25.80 26.24 -3.85
CA GLU A 84 25.71 25.43 -2.63
C GLU A 84 24.30 25.48 -2.03
N THR A 85 23.73 26.69 -1.89
CA THR A 85 22.36 26.89 -1.40
C THR A 85 21.33 26.16 -2.26
N ALA A 86 21.53 26.14 -3.58
CA ALA A 86 20.67 25.40 -4.50
C ALA A 86 20.73 23.87 -4.26
N ILE A 87 21.91 23.30 -4.03
CA ILE A 87 22.08 21.86 -3.72
C ILE A 87 21.40 21.52 -2.38
N TYR A 88 21.51 22.38 -1.38
CA TYR A 88 20.83 22.20 -0.08
C TYR A 88 19.31 22.21 -0.24
N LEU A 89 18.77 23.20 -0.94
CA LEU A 89 17.35 23.30 -1.20
C LEU A 89 16.85 22.07 -1.98
N GLN A 90 17.60 21.63 -2.98
CA GLN A 90 17.27 20.45 -3.77
C GLN A 90 17.26 19.17 -2.92
N THR A 91 18.22 19.01 -2.00
CA THR A 91 18.29 17.84 -1.10
C THR A 91 17.15 17.84 -0.10
N ALA A 92 16.80 19.00 0.46
CA ALA A 92 15.68 19.16 1.38
C ALA A 92 14.34 18.88 0.68
N LEU A 93 14.13 19.43 -0.51
CA LEU A 93 12.96 19.17 -1.34
C LEU A 93 12.83 17.68 -1.69
N HIS A 94 13.92 17.05 -2.12
CA HIS A 94 13.91 15.62 -2.45
C HIS A 94 13.54 14.75 -1.24
N SER A 95 14.11 15.04 -0.08
CA SER A 95 13.82 14.33 1.16
C SER A 95 12.36 14.51 1.59
N TYR A 96 11.84 15.73 1.46
CA TYR A 96 10.43 16.04 1.72
C TYR A 96 9.50 15.27 0.75
N CYS A 97 9.80 15.30 -0.55
CA CYS A 97 9.02 14.58 -1.56
C CYS A 97 8.96 13.08 -1.29
N LYS A 98 10.05 12.43 -0.87
CA LYS A 98 10.04 11.01 -0.50
C LYS A 98 9.10 10.71 0.66
N ILE A 99 9.05 11.58 1.67
CA ILE A 99 8.19 11.39 2.84
C ILE A 99 6.72 11.59 2.47
N VAL A 100 6.42 12.61 1.67
CA VAL A 100 5.07 12.85 1.14
C VAL A 100 4.64 11.66 0.27
N GLN A 101 5.51 11.19 -0.62
CA GLN A 101 5.20 10.05 -1.49
C GLN A 101 4.82 8.81 -0.67
N GLN A 102 5.61 8.44 0.34
CA GLN A 102 5.30 7.31 1.20
C GLN A 102 3.96 7.50 1.92
N ARG A 103 3.75 8.67 2.52
CA ARG A 103 2.53 9.00 3.25
C ARG A 103 1.28 8.95 2.36
N VAL A 104 1.37 9.47 1.13
CA VAL A 104 0.27 9.43 0.16
C VAL A 104 -0.04 7.99 -0.21
N ILE A 105 0.97 7.16 -0.51
CA ILE A 105 0.77 5.74 -0.83
C ILE A 105 0.06 5.01 0.30
N ASP A 106 0.54 5.18 1.54
CA ASP A 106 -0.02 4.50 2.70
C ASP A 106 -1.46 4.96 2.98
N ASN A 107 -1.71 6.27 2.97
CA ASN A 107 -3.03 6.83 3.25
C ASN A 107 -4.05 6.54 2.15
N VAL A 108 -3.68 6.64 0.87
CA VAL A 108 -4.59 6.29 -0.24
C VAL A 108 -4.96 4.81 -0.16
N SER A 109 -3.98 3.93 0.08
CA SER A 109 -4.23 2.50 0.24
C SER A 109 -5.20 2.23 1.40
N MET A 110 -4.99 2.90 2.54
CA MET A 110 -5.85 2.81 3.71
C MET A 110 -7.27 3.31 3.42
N ILE A 111 -7.42 4.46 2.76
CA ILE A 111 -8.72 5.02 2.37
C ILE A 111 -9.46 4.04 1.46
N CYS A 112 -8.82 3.52 0.41
CA CYS A 112 -9.43 2.55 -0.49
C CYS A 112 -9.87 1.28 0.25
N TYR A 113 -9.05 0.77 1.16
CA TYR A 113 -9.37 -0.43 1.93
C TYR A 113 -10.59 -0.23 2.85
N TYR A 114 -10.61 0.85 3.63
CA TYR A 114 -11.68 1.08 4.61
C TYR A 114 -12.95 1.65 3.98
N GLN A 115 -12.82 2.62 3.08
CA GLN A 115 -13.98 3.31 2.51
C GLN A 115 -14.62 2.52 1.39
N PHE A 116 -13.84 1.83 0.56
CA PHE A 116 -14.40 1.10 -0.57
C PHE A 116 -14.54 -0.39 -0.26
N ILE A 117 -13.44 -1.11 -0.03
CA ILE A 117 -13.47 -2.58 0.10
C ILE A 117 -14.33 -3.02 1.29
N THR A 118 -14.08 -2.45 2.47
CA THR A 118 -14.80 -2.86 3.70
C THR A 118 -16.30 -2.52 3.60
N LYS A 119 -16.67 -1.32 3.13
CA LYS A 119 -18.09 -0.95 2.95
C LYS A 119 -18.79 -1.81 1.91
N CYS A 120 -18.12 -2.12 0.79
CA CYS A 120 -18.64 -3.03 -0.23
C CYS A 120 -18.86 -4.43 0.34
N ALA A 121 -17.91 -4.98 1.09
CA ALA A 121 -18.02 -6.28 1.73
C ALA A 121 -19.19 -6.34 2.71
N MET A 122 -19.32 -5.36 3.61
CA MET A 122 -20.44 -5.29 4.57
C MET A 122 -21.78 -5.11 3.87
N THR A 123 -21.83 -4.32 2.80
CA THR A 123 -23.05 -4.13 2.00
C THR A 123 -23.45 -5.41 1.29
N LEU A 124 -22.48 -6.13 0.72
CA LEU A 124 -22.70 -7.39 0.05
C LEU A 124 -23.21 -8.44 1.04
N ASP A 125 -22.55 -8.56 2.19
CA ASP A 125 -22.93 -9.49 3.25
C ASP A 125 -24.37 -9.24 3.72
N LYS A 126 -24.72 -7.99 4.04
CA LYS A 126 -26.09 -7.61 4.40
C LYS A 126 -27.09 -7.97 3.31
N LYS A 127 -26.77 -7.72 2.04
CA LYS A 127 -27.66 -8.06 0.91
C LYS A 127 -27.82 -9.57 0.76
N LEU A 128 -26.73 -10.33 0.82
CA LEU A 128 -26.77 -11.79 0.76
C LEU A 128 -27.65 -12.35 1.89
N LEU A 129 -27.47 -11.85 3.11
CA LEU A 129 -28.25 -12.28 4.27
C LEU A 129 -29.75 -12.02 4.04
N THR A 130 -30.12 -10.82 3.58
CA THR A 130 -31.54 -10.52 3.26
C THR A 130 -32.11 -11.39 2.14
N MET A 131 -31.31 -11.71 1.12
CA MET A 131 -31.73 -12.55 0.00
C MET A 131 -31.95 -14.00 0.44
N LEU A 132 -31.03 -14.54 1.25
CA LEU A 132 -31.10 -15.90 1.78
C LEU A 132 -32.24 -16.09 2.79
N THR A 133 -32.61 -15.05 3.56
CA THR A 133 -33.74 -15.12 4.48
C THR A 133 -35.11 -15.12 3.80
N SER A 134 -35.19 -14.75 2.51
CA SER A 134 -36.44 -14.82 1.77
C SER A 134 -36.70 -16.23 1.23
N SER A 135 -37.70 -16.91 1.79
CA SER A 135 -38.05 -18.31 1.46
C SER A 135 -38.23 -18.56 -0.04
N GLU A 136 -38.82 -17.60 -0.76
CA GLU A 136 -39.08 -17.73 -2.20
C GLU A 136 -37.78 -17.70 -3.02
N ARG A 137 -36.84 -16.79 -2.72
CA ARG A 137 -35.58 -16.70 -3.45
C ARG A 137 -34.60 -17.81 -3.08
N PHE A 138 -34.65 -18.26 -1.82
CA PHE A 138 -33.88 -19.42 -1.39
C PHE A 138 -34.26 -20.67 -2.20
N SER A 139 -35.57 -20.89 -2.41
CA SER A 139 -36.07 -21.99 -3.25
C SER A 139 -35.54 -21.94 -4.69
N LEU A 140 -35.36 -20.73 -5.26
CA LEU A 140 -34.78 -20.55 -6.60
C LEU A 140 -33.26 -20.79 -6.66
N MET A 141 -32.56 -20.63 -5.54
CA MET A 141 -31.12 -20.91 -5.42
C MET A 141 -30.81 -22.38 -5.10
N MET A 142 -31.82 -23.14 -4.67
CA MET A 142 -31.68 -24.56 -4.40
C MET A 142 -31.56 -25.35 -5.71
N GLU A 143 -30.79 -26.44 -5.64
CA GLU A 143 -30.62 -27.34 -6.75
C GLU A 143 -31.97 -27.85 -7.27
N PRO A 144 -32.21 -27.87 -8.60
CA PRO A 144 -33.44 -28.39 -9.17
C PRO A 144 -33.70 -29.82 -8.70
N VAL A 145 -34.95 -30.13 -8.35
CA VAL A 145 -35.36 -31.46 -7.83
C VAL A 145 -34.88 -32.60 -8.74
N ALA A 146 -34.89 -32.41 -10.06
CA ALA A 146 -34.42 -33.39 -11.03
C ALA A 146 -32.92 -33.75 -10.86
N GLN A 147 -32.06 -32.77 -10.56
CA GLN A 147 -30.63 -33.00 -10.33
C GLN A 147 -30.40 -33.70 -8.97
N ILE A 148 -31.15 -33.30 -7.93
CA ILE A 148 -31.14 -33.96 -6.63
C ILE A 148 -31.51 -35.45 -6.78
N GLN A 149 -32.53 -35.75 -7.58
CA GLN A 149 -33.00 -37.12 -7.83
C GLN A 149 -31.94 -37.94 -8.57
N LYS A 150 -31.35 -37.36 -9.63
CA LYS A 150 -30.27 -38.00 -10.39
C LYS A 150 -29.06 -38.32 -9.51
N ARG A 151 -28.66 -37.39 -8.63
CA ARG A 151 -27.59 -37.61 -7.67
C ARG A 151 -27.93 -38.74 -6.70
N LYS A 152 -29.13 -38.78 -6.13
CA LYS A 152 -29.55 -39.88 -5.24
C LYS A 152 -29.44 -41.25 -5.91
N VAL A 153 -29.85 -41.37 -7.18
CA VAL A 153 -29.75 -42.63 -7.94
C VAL A 153 -28.28 -43.02 -8.18
N LEU A 154 -27.44 -42.04 -8.55
CA LEU A 154 -26.01 -42.26 -8.72
C LEU A 154 -25.33 -42.68 -7.41
N THR A 155 -25.63 -42.00 -6.29
CA THR A 155 -25.10 -42.35 -4.97
C THR A 155 -25.53 -43.76 -4.57
N ALA A 156 -26.79 -44.13 -4.75
CA ALA A 156 -27.26 -45.47 -4.47
C ALA A 156 -26.59 -46.54 -5.35
N SER A 157 -26.32 -46.21 -6.62
CA SER A 157 -25.61 -47.13 -7.53
C SER A 157 -24.16 -47.32 -7.10
N ILE A 158 -23.48 -46.24 -6.72
CA ILE A 158 -22.11 -46.29 -6.18
C ILE A 158 -22.06 -47.16 -4.93
N ASP A 159 -22.99 -46.99 -3.98
CA ASP A 159 -23.04 -47.79 -2.75
C ASP A 159 -23.21 -49.29 -3.03
N VAL A 160 -24.03 -49.64 -4.03
CA VAL A 160 -24.21 -51.03 -4.45
C VAL A 160 -22.92 -51.59 -5.07
N PHE A 161 -22.27 -50.82 -5.94
CA PHE A 161 -20.99 -51.23 -6.54
C PHE A 161 -19.91 -51.39 -5.47
N GLU A 162 -19.84 -50.48 -4.48
CA GLU A 162 -18.88 -50.56 -3.38
C GLU A 162 -19.09 -51.82 -2.53
N LYS A 163 -20.34 -52.17 -2.23
CA LYS A 163 -20.68 -53.41 -1.49
C LYS A 163 -20.32 -54.66 -2.30
N ALA A 164 -20.62 -54.66 -3.60
CA ALA A 164 -20.27 -55.78 -4.48
C ALA A 164 -18.75 -55.95 -4.60
N LEU A 165 -17.99 -54.85 -4.68
CA LEU A 165 -16.52 -54.87 -4.70
C LEU A 165 -15.94 -55.42 -3.40
N LYS A 166 -16.47 -55.00 -2.24
CA LYS A 166 -16.05 -55.54 -0.93
C LYS A 166 -16.31 -57.03 -0.80
N LEU A 167 -17.47 -57.51 -1.25
CA LEU A 167 -17.79 -58.95 -1.26
C LEU A 167 -16.88 -59.73 -2.20
N GLY A 168 -16.58 -59.18 -3.39
CA GLY A 168 -15.65 -59.79 -4.34
C GLY A 168 -14.21 -59.87 -3.82
N GLN A 169 -13.76 -58.86 -3.07
CA GLN A 169 -12.43 -58.83 -2.44
C GLN A 169 -12.31 -59.75 -1.22
N GLN A 170 -13.41 -60.11 -0.56
CA GLN A 170 -13.43 -61.06 0.56
C GLN A 170 -13.44 -62.53 0.12
N HIS A 171 -13.69 -62.79 -1.16
CA HIS A 171 -13.73 -64.14 -1.74
C HIS A 171 -12.50 -64.49 -2.61
N VAL A 172 -11.46 -63.64 -2.58
CA VAL A 172 -10.11 -63.90 -3.09
C VAL A 172 -9.17 -64.09 -1.91
#